data_AF-A0A7H0G0L3-F1
#
_entry.id   AF-A0A7H0G0L3-F1
#
_cell.length_a   1.000
_cell.length_b   1.000
_cell.length_c   1.000
_cell.angle_alpha   90.00
_cell.angle_beta   90.00
_cell.angle_gamma   90.00
#
_symmetry.space_group_name_H-M   'P 1'
#
loop_
_entity.id
_entity.type
_entity.pdbx_description
1 polymer ?
#
loop_
_entity_poly.entity_id
_entity_poly.type
_entity_poly.pdbx_seq_one_letter_code
_entity_poly.pdbx_strand_id
1 'polypeptide(L)'
;MKFVGRLLAALVGFALGAAVAIFGVGLYVKATYVCPPGVSEPCDVGGFVGLGLVMVWAPVLGLVCAALGYWLARRRQRRRAG
;
A
#
# COMPACT_ATOMS: atom_id res chain seq x y z
N MET A 1 -26.52 10.16 -6.54
CA MET A 1 -25.09 10.44 -6.21
C MET A 1 -24.45 9.54 -5.12
N LYS A 2 -25.18 8.62 -4.46
CA LYS A 2 -24.63 7.76 -3.38
C LYS A 2 -23.51 6.79 -3.81
N PHE A 3 -23.42 6.49 -5.11
CA PHE A 3 -22.41 5.60 -5.70
C PHE A 3 -21.03 6.27 -5.81
N VAL A 4 -20.99 7.54 -6.21
CA VAL A 4 -19.75 8.31 -6.38
C VAL A 4 -18.98 8.44 -5.06
N GLY A 5 -19.69 8.70 -3.95
CA GLY A 5 -19.05 8.78 -2.62
C GLY A 5 -18.45 7.47 -2.13
N ARG A 6 -18.99 6.30 -2.53
CA ARG A 6 -18.40 4.99 -2.20
C ARG A 6 -17.19 4.69 -3.06
N LEU A 7 -17.24 5.06 -4.34
CA LEU A 7 -16.12 4.92 -5.26
C LEU A 7 -14.92 5.78 -4.80
N LEU A 8 -15.16 7.04 -4.43
CA LEU A 8 -14.13 7.93 -3.90
C LEU A 8 -13.51 7.39 -2.62
N ALA A 9 -14.31 6.86 -1.69
CA ALA A 9 -13.79 6.26 -0.46
C ALA A 9 -12.94 5.00 -0.73
N ALA A 10 -13.30 4.20 -1.73
CA ALA A 10 -12.51 3.04 -2.15
C ALA A 10 -11.19 3.46 -2.80
N LEU A 11 -11.21 4.48 -3.68
CA LEU A 11 -10.01 5.03 -4.32
C LEU A 11 -9.04 5.66 -3.31
N VAL A 12 -9.55 6.41 -2.33
CA VAL A 12 -8.73 6.95 -1.24
C VAL A 12 -8.13 5.82 -0.40
N GLY A 13 -8.92 4.79 -0.08
CA GLY A 13 -8.42 3.60 0.59
C GLY A 13 -7.31 2.90 -0.20
N PHE A 14 -7.50 2.72 -1.51
CA PHE A 14 -6.51 2.13 -2.40
C PHE A 14 -5.21 2.93 -2.42
N ALA A 15 -5.29 4.25 -2.59
CA ALA A 15 -4.12 5.14 -2.61
C ALA A 15 -3.35 5.11 -1.29
N LEU A 16 -4.06 5.09 -0.15
CA LEU A 16 -3.43 4.95 1.17
C LEU A 16 -2.76 3.58 1.34
N GLY A 17 -3.42 2.50 0.92
CA GLY A 17 -2.84 1.15 0.98
C GLY A 17 -1.58 1.02 0.12
N ALA A 18 -1.59 1.60 -1.10
CA ALA A 18 -0.43 1.64 -1.98
C ALA A 18 0.72 2.46 -1.38
N ALA A 19 0.43 3.61 -0.77
CA ALA A 19 1.45 4.42 -0.10
C ALA A 19 2.08 3.66 1.07
N VAL A 20 1.28 3.04 1.94
CA VAL A 20 1.78 2.24 3.08
C VAL A 20 2.66 1.09 2.61
N ALA A 21 2.31 0.42 1.52
CA ALA A 21 3.13 -0.64 0.93
C ALA A 21 4.49 -0.13 0.45
N ILE A 22 4.52 0.99 -0.28
CA ILE A 22 5.77 1.58 -0.80
C ILE A 22 6.70 1.99 0.35
N PHE A 23 6.17 2.70 1.36
CA PHE A 23 6.95 3.12 2.52
C PHE A 23 7.40 1.94 3.37
N GLY A 24 6.54 0.96 3.60
CA GLY A 24 6.84 -0.23 4.41
C GLY A 24 7.94 -1.09 3.78
N VAL A 25 7.85 -1.35 2.48
CA VAL A 25 8.89 -2.12 1.76
C VAL A 25 10.19 -1.33 1.67
N GLY A 26 10.14 -0.02 1.43
CA GLY A 26 11.34 0.82 1.40
C GLY A 26 12.10 0.83 2.73
N LEU A 27 11.38 0.90 3.86
CA LEU A 27 11.97 0.79 5.20
C LEU A 27 12.53 -0.62 5.45
N TYR A 28 11.79 -1.66 5.07
CA TYR A 28 12.22 -3.05 5.23
C TYR A 28 13.53 -3.30 4.49
N VAL A 29 13.60 -2.92 3.22
CA VAL A 29 14.80 -3.08 2.38
C VAL A 29 15.99 -2.33 2.96
N LYS A 30 15.81 -1.08 3.40
CA LYS A 30 16.89 -0.32 4.04
C LYS A 30 17.38 -0.95 5.34
N ALA A 31 16.49 -1.61 6.09
CA ALA A 31 16.83 -2.27 7.34
C ALA A 31 17.52 -3.63 7.13
N THR A 32 17.17 -4.37 6.08
CA THR A 32 17.69 -5.73 5.84
C THR A 32 18.86 -5.78 4.86
N TYR A 33 18.94 -4.84 3.91
CA TYR A 33 20.01 -4.73 2.92
C TYR A 33 20.90 -3.54 3.25
N VAL A 34 21.75 -3.71 4.27
CA VAL A 34 22.83 -2.76 4.56
C VAL A 34 24.07 -3.28 3.86
N CYS A 35 24.54 -2.57 2.83
CA CYS A 35 25.74 -3.00 2.13
C CYS A 35 26.96 -2.77 3.03
N PRO A 36 27.81 -3.80 3.26
CA PRO A 36 29.10 -3.57 3.88
C PRO A 36 29.92 -2.63 2.97
N PRO A 37 30.74 -1.74 3.54
CA PRO A 37 31.64 -0.90 2.74
C PRO A 37 32.71 -1.81 2.13
N GLY A 38 32.45 -2.36 0.94
CA GLY A 38 33.30 -3.32 0.26
C GLY A 38 33.05 -3.32 -1.24
N VAL A 39 34.13 -3.32 -2.01
CA VAL A 39 34.20 -2.92 -3.44
C VAL A 39 33.64 -3.97 -4.41
N SER A 40 33.08 -5.09 -3.94
CA SER A 40 32.95 -6.30 -4.76
C SER A 40 31.54 -6.83 -5.02
N GLU A 41 30.45 -6.22 -4.52
CA GLU A 41 29.09 -6.70 -4.81
C GLU A 41 28.16 -5.56 -5.25
N PRO A 42 27.33 -5.76 -6.29
CA PRO A 42 26.35 -4.76 -6.68
C PRO A 42 25.34 -4.61 -5.55
N CYS A 43 25.44 -3.50 -4.83
CA CYS A 43 24.53 -3.07 -3.78
C CYS A 43 23.07 -2.87 -4.27
N ASP A 44 22.82 -3.03 -5.58
CA ASP A 44 21.52 -2.94 -6.22
C ASP A 44 20.55 -4.09 -5.90
N VAL A 45 21.02 -5.21 -5.32
CA VAL A 45 20.16 -6.35 -4.96
C VAL A 45 19.01 -5.90 -4.03
N GLY A 46 19.30 -5.02 -3.08
CA GLY A 46 18.26 -4.44 -2.21
C GLY A 46 17.21 -3.65 -3.00
N GLY A 47 17.65 -2.89 -4.01
CA GLY A 47 16.77 -2.14 -4.90
C GLY A 47 15.82 -3.04 -5.70
N PHE A 48 16.33 -4.12 -6.30
CA PHE A 48 15.52 -5.07 -7.06
C PHE A 48 14.55 -5.86 -6.18
N VAL A 49 14.99 -6.31 -5.00
CA VAL A 49 14.12 -7.00 -4.04
C VAL A 49 13.03 -6.06 -3.53
N GLY A 50 13.37 -4.80 -3.26
CA GLY A 50 12.41 -3.78 -2.88
C GLY A 50 11.36 -3.52 -3.96
N LEU A 51 11.78 -3.35 -5.21
CA LEU A 51 10.88 -3.18 -6.35
C LEU A 51 9.94 -4.39 -6.51
N GLY A 52 10.48 -5.61 -6.41
CA GLY A 52 9.71 -6.84 -6.46
C GLY A 52 8.68 -6.93 -5.33
N LEU A 53 9.08 -6.65 -4.08
CA LEU A 53 8.15 -6.64 -2.95
C LEU A 53 7.07 -5.57 -3.11
N VAL A 54 7.41 -4.35 -3.55
CA VAL A 54 6.42 -3.28 -3.77
C VAL A 54 5.41 -3.69 -4.83
N MET A 55 5.86 -4.29 -5.94
CA MET A 55 4.96 -4.74 -7.02
C MET A 55 3.91 -5.74 -6.55
N VAL A 56 4.23 -6.58 -5.56
CA VAL A 56 3.31 -7.58 -5.00
C VAL A 56 2.48 -7.00 -3.85
N TRP A 57 3.11 -6.28 -2.91
CA TRP A 57 2.45 -5.79 -1.71
C TRP A 57 1.56 -4.57 -1.95
N ALA A 58 1.91 -3.68 -2.89
CA ALA A 58 1.11 -2.51 -3.21
C ALA A 58 -0.30 -2.83 -3.72
N PRO A 59 -0.51 -3.74 -4.71
CA PRO A 59 -1.86 -4.10 -5.13
C PRO A 59 -2.63 -4.86 -4.04
N VAL A 60 -1.96 -5.71 -3.26
CA VAL A 60 -2.60 -6.48 -2.18
C VAL A 60 -3.11 -5.54 -1.08
N LEU A 61 -2.25 -4.67 -0.54
CA LEU A 61 -2.63 -3.70 0.48
C LEU A 61 -3.61 -2.64 -0.06
N GLY A 62 -3.43 -2.23 -1.31
CA GLY A 62 -4.36 -1.36 -2.00
C GLY A 62 -5.77 -1.95 -2.05
N LEU A 63 -5.92 -3.22 -2.45
CA LEU A 63 -7.21 -3.92 -2.48
C LEU A 63 -7.83 -4.08 -1.09
N VAL A 64 -7.03 -4.43 -0.08
CA VAL A 64 -7.50 -4.57 1.31
C VAL A 64 -8.01 -3.23 1.85
N CYS A 65 -7.24 -2.15 1.67
CA CYS A 65 -7.66 -0.82 2.11
C CYS A 65 -8.84 -0.27 1.30
N ALA A 66 -8.94 -0.57 0.01
CA ALA A 66 -10.10 -0.22 -0.82
C ALA A 66 -11.37 -0.93 -0.33
N ALA A 67 -11.28 -2.23 -0.01
CA ALA A 67 -12.38 -3.00 0.55
C ALA A 67 -12.82 -2.47 1.92
N LEU A 68 -11.86 -2.12 2.79
CA LEU A 68 -12.14 -1.48 4.08
C LEU A 68 -12.80 -0.11 3.91
N GLY A 69 -12.29 0.73 3.00
CA GLY A 69 -12.86 2.05 2.68
C GLY A 69 -14.29 1.96 2.17
N TYR A 70 -14.56 0.99 1.28
CA TYR A 70 -15.91 0.70 0.79
C TYR A 70 -16.85 0.23 1.91
N TRP A 71 -16.37 -0.67 2.78
CA TRP A 71 -17.16 -1.19 3.90
C TRP A 71 -17.51 -0.10 4.92
N LEU A 72 -16.54 0.75 5.28
CA LEU A 72 -16.73 1.91 6.15
C LEU A 72 -17.73 2.92 5.55
N ALA A 73 -17.62 3.21 4.25
CA ALA A 73 -18.55 4.09 3.56
C ALA A 73 -19.99 3.52 3.58
N ARG A 74 -20.14 2.21 3.40
CA ARG A 74 -21.43 1.51 3.48
C ARG A 74 -22.02 1.54 4.89
N ARG A 75 -21.19 1.33 5.92
CA ARG A 75 -21.61 1.43 7.34
C ARG A 75 -22.07 2.84 7.71
N ARG A 76 -21.33 3.88 7.32
CA ARG A 76 -21.70 5.28 7.59
C ARG A 76 -23.02 5.69 6.93
N GLN A 77 -23.30 5.20 5.72
CA GLN A 77 -24.57 5.47 5.06
C GLN A 77 -25.76 4.80 5.77
N ARG A 78 -25.57 3.60 6.34
CA ARG A 78 -26.62 2.95 7.14
C ARG A 78 -26.93 3.71 8.43
N ARG A 79 -25.91 4.31 9.06
CA ARG A 79 -26.08 5.11 10.29
C ARG A 79 -26.73 6.49 10.09
N ARG A 80 -26.76 7.02 8.87
CA ARG A 80 -27.41 8.32 8.55
C ARG A 80 -28.85 8.18 8.05
N ALA A 81 -29.33 6.96 7.84
CA ALA A 81 -30.66 6.67 7.32
C ALA A 81 -31.58 6.02 8.35
N GLY A 82 -31.13 5.90 9.61
CA GLY A 82 -31.91 5.48 10.76
C GLY A 82 -31.92 6.57 11.81
#